data_AF-A0A514XJN2-F1
#
_entry.id   AF-A0A514XJN2-F1
#
_cell.length_a   1.000
_cell.length_b   1.000
_cell.length_c   1.000
_cell.angle_alpha   90.00
_cell.angle_beta   90.00
_cell.angle_gamma   90.00
#
_symmetry.space_group_name_H-M   'P 1'
#
loop_
_entity.id
_entity.type
_entity.pdbx_description
1 polymer ?
#
loop_
_entity_poly.entity_id
_entity_poly.type
_entity_poly.pdbx_seq_one_letter_code
_entity_poly.pdbx_strand_id
1 'polypeptide(L)'
;MKKRGISIRYKILLLLTSIPLITLTAYLVLALRIFEDDKIAYVFDSSSSMSGTMAAQIKTQLNAVLGTAKPIYQDYLSVYKFTPVAKSIFDNEYSIEDVVVFTPGANGQYQKVAALEKVPDGADNLIKSLQANLPMYFTEVDANQRVVKVPFNDDRVLIMDKVWNQDKTKATVFALLVRMSESAEMFNAATSQKIYLIAKDGMVLFGPTKMVGQYLQSIITPNFLTDTASKIGQGAETVKAPNGVDYLVSFSKAGFGDLTVVTTIEKSKALGAMQILIRKSLIFFGILISLTVIISLFASTGITQALTQLFSATKKVAEGDFNVRVDVTSTDEVGSLADNFNLMAAEVSRLLEQTAEKARMESELQTAKTVQETLFPDARAKIGPLSIAGFYEPASECGGDWWHYCQVGEKIFLWIGDATGHGAPAALITSAAKSASTIIERLDISPAKAMELLNRSIYDVSKGRIMMTFFLASFDLQTGRLVYCNASHEAPFLIKKSDDALKKKDLVALNEVNNPRLGQSRESLYEQTSIQVSPGDAVFFYTDGIPDIQNPGKNAWGEREFIKALITANKDFPSVADSVERFVTSFQAHRQGAPLVDDVTFFVVKNDGI
;
A
#
# COMPACT_ATOMS: atom_id res chain seq x y z
N MET A 1 -23.06 -2.72 21.66
CA MET A 1 -21.71 -3.24 21.99
C MET A 1 -21.01 -3.69 20.71
N LYS A 2 -20.09 -2.90 20.15
CA LYS A 2 -19.31 -3.31 18.96
C LYS A 2 -18.28 -4.37 19.39
N LYS A 3 -18.34 -5.56 18.79
CA LYS A 3 -17.36 -6.66 19.00
C LYS A 3 -15.95 -6.08 18.81
N ARG A 4 -15.14 -6.08 19.88
CA ARG A 4 -13.72 -5.72 19.80
C ARG A 4 -13.04 -6.78 18.93
N GLY A 5 -12.75 -6.41 17.68
CA GLY A 5 -11.92 -7.23 16.81
C GLY A 5 -10.53 -7.41 17.40
N ILE A 6 -9.81 -8.42 16.91
CA ILE A 6 -8.41 -8.70 17.25
C ILE A 6 -7.58 -7.42 17.06
N SER A 7 -6.73 -7.07 18.03
CA SER A 7 -5.90 -5.86 17.97
C SER A 7 -5.02 -5.84 16.71
N ILE A 8 -4.73 -4.65 16.19
CA ILE A 8 -3.83 -4.47 15.04
C ILE A 8 -2.48 -5.16 15.27
N ARG A 9 -1.98 -5.13 16.51
CA ARG A 9 -0.74 -5.82 16.91
C ARG A 9 -0.77 -7.30 16.58
N TYR A 10 -1.81 -7.99 17.01
CA TYR A 10 -1.96 -9.43 16.79
C TYR A 10 -2.15 -9.76 15.30
N LYS A 11 -2.84 -8.91 14.53
CA LYS A 11 -3.01 -9.12 13.09
C LYS A 11 -1.68 -9.01 12.34
N ILE A 12 -0.90 -7.96 12.63
CA ILE A 12 0.42 -7.73 12.01
C ILE A 12 1.39 -8.84 12.43
N LEU A 13 1.43 -9.17 13.73
CA LEU A 13 2.31 -10.22 14.23
C LEU A 13 1.98 -11.58 13.60
N LEU A 14 0.69 -11.93 13.52
CA LEU A 14 0.25 -13.17 12.90
C LEU A 14 0.67 -13.21 11.43
N LEU A 15 0.45 -12.13 10.67
CA LEU A 15 0.84 -12.05 9.27
C LEU A 15 2.36 -12.16 9.05
N LEU A 16 3.16 -11.45 9.86
CA LEU A 16 4.62 -11.46 9.78
C LEU A 16 5.23 -12.79 10.21
N THR A 17 4.56 -13.57 11.07
CA THR A 17 5.06 -14.86 11.54
C THR A 17 4.55 -16.05 10.73
N SER A 18 3.26 -16.05 10.35
CA SER A 18 2.64 -17.20 9.69
C SER A 18 3.16 -17.41 8.27
N ILE A 19 3.32 -16.34 7.49
CA ILE A 19 3.76 -16.45 6.09
C ILE A 19 5.16 -17.04 6.01
N PRO A 20 6.19 -16.47 6.69
CA PRO A 20 7.53 -17.06 6.68
C PRO A 20 7.55 -18.46 7.25
N LEU A 21 6.83 -18.73 8.35
CA LEU A 21 6.82 -20.06 8.96
C LEU A 21 6.30 -21.13 7.98
N ILE A 22 5.20 -20.83 7.29
CA ILE A 22 4.60 -21.76 6.30
C ILE A 22 5.55 -21.96 5.12
N THR A 23 6.12 -20.89 4.56
CA THR A 23 7.02 -20.99 3.39
C THR A 23 8.31 -21.74 3.72
N LEU A 24 8.92 -21.46 4.89
CA LEU A 24 10.14 -22.13 5.34
C LEU A 24 9.91 -23.62 5.59
N THR A 25 8.77 -23.95 6.22
CA THR A 25 8.41 -25.34 6.50
C THR A 25 8.14 -26.10 5.21
N ALA A 26 7.40 -25.51 4.27
CA ALA A 26 7.13 -26.12 2.98
C ALA A 26 8.42 -26.35 2.18
N TYR A 27 9.33 -25.35 2.17
CA TYR A 27 10.63 -25.48 1.51
C TYR A 27 11.47 -26.61 2.12
N LEU A 28 11.58 -26.67 3.45
CA LEU A 28 12.32 -27.71 4.13
C LEU A 28 11.78 -29.11 3.80
N VAL A 29 10.45 -29.30 3.85
CA VAL A 29 9.81 -30.58 3.53
C VAL A 29 10.09 -30.99 2.08
N LEU A 30 9.97 -30.06 1.14
CA LEU A 30 10.21 -30.32 -0.28
C LEU A 30 11.70 -30.65 -0.54
N ALA A 31 12.62 -29.86 0.02
CA ALA A 31 14.05 -30.05 -0.15
C ALA A 31 14.51 -31.41 0.42
N LEU A 32 13.99 -31.81 1.58
CA LEU A 32 14.30 -33.10 2.19
C LEU A 32 13.85 -34.27 1.33
N ARG A 33 12.64 -34.21 0.76
CA ARG A 33 12.13 -35.27 -0.13
C ARG A 33 12.94 -35.38 -1.42
N ILE A 34 13.15 -34.25 -2.10
CA ILE A 34 13.91 -34.23 -3.37
C ILE A 34 15.33 -34.79 -3.15
N PHE A 35 15.98 -34.42 -2.04
CA PHE A 35 17.34 -34.86 -1.78
C PHE A 35 17.43 -36.36 -1.43
N GLU A 36 16.43 -36.92 -0.76
CA GLU A 36 16.36 -38.38 -0.54
C GLU A 36 16.20 -39.13 -1.85
N ASP A 37 15.24 -38.70 -2.69
CA ASP A 37 14.96 -39.35 -3.97
C ASP A 37 16.17 -39.30 -4.92
N ASP A 38 16.81 -38.12 -5.03
CA ASP A 38 18.00 -37.91 -5.86
C ASP A 38 19.19 -38.75 -5.36
N LYS A 39 19.37 -38.84 -4.03
CA LYS A 39 20.46 -39.65 -3.47
C LYS A 39 20.23 -41.15 -3.70
N ILE A 40 18.99 -41.63 -3.59
CA ILE A 40 18.64 -43.03 -3.89
C ILE A 40 18.90 -43.32 -5.37
N ALA A 41 18.46 -42.44 -6.28
CA ALA A 41 18.71 -42.57 -7.72
C ALA A 41 20.21 -42.62 -8.03
N TYR A 42 21.01 -41.72 -7.46
CA TYR A 42 22.47 -41.73 -7.61
C TYR A 42 23.11 -43.05 -7.13
N VAL A 43 22.66 -43.57 -5.98
CA VAL A 43 23.16 -44.84 -5.46
C VAL A 43 22.77 -45.99 -6.38
N PHE A 44 21.57 -45.99 -6.95
CA PHE A 44 21.15 -46.97 -7.94
C PHE A 44 21.98 -46.90 -9.22
N ASP A 45 22.22 -45.71 -9.78
CA ASP A 45 23.05 -45.58 -10.99
C ASP A 45 24.47 -46.08 -10.76
N SER A 46 25.08 -45.68 -9.63
CA SER A 46 26.42 -46.14 -9.25
C SER A 46 26.49 -47.65 -9.03
N SER A 47 25.53 -48.22 -8.29
CA SER A 47 25.48 -49.66 -7.97
C SER A 47 25.15 -50.51 -9.20
N SER A 48 24.28 -50.00 -10.07
CA SER A 48 23.91 -50.63 -11.33
C SER A 48 25.09 -50.63 -12.30
N SER A 49 25.79 -49.51 -12.45
CA SER A 49 27.03 -49.42 -13.24
C SER A 49 28.09 -50.42 -12.75
N MET A 50 28.31 -50.48 -11.43
CA MET A 50 29.24 -51.44 -10.81
C MET A 50 28.86 -52.90 -11.13
N SER A 51 27.58 -53.27 -10.93
CA SER A 51 27.09 -54.62 -11.21
C SER A 51 27.25 -54.99 -12.69
N GLY A 52 27.00 -54.04 -13.61
CA GLY A 52 27.16 -54.22 -15.05
C GLY A 52 28.62 -54.40 -15.48
N THR A 53 29.54 -53.59 -14.94
CA THR A 53 30.98 -53.73 -15.20
C THR A 53 31.50 -55.09 -14.72
N MET A 54 31.13 -55.51 -13.50
CA MET A 54 31.54 -56.80 -12.96
C MET A 54 30.93 -57.98 -13.74
N ALA A 55 29.66 -57.87 -14.14
CA ALA A 55 28.99 -58.86 -14.98
C ALA A 55 29.73 -59.03 -16.33
N ALA A 56 30.13 -57.92 -16.97
CA ALA A 56 30.90 -57.94 -18.21
C ALA A 56 32.31 -58.52 -18.04
N GLN A 57 32.98 -58.24 -16.92
CA GLN A 57 34.30 -58.79 -16.62
C GLN A 57 34.24 -60.31 -16.42
N ILE A 58 33.27 -60.80 -15.63
CA ILE A 58 33.05 -62.24 -15.43
C ILE A 58 32.74 -62.93 -16.75
N LYS A 59 31.88 -62.34 -17.57
CA LYS A 59 31.58 -62.84 -18.93
C LYS A 59 32.85 -62.96 -19.77
N THR A 60 33.68 -61.93 -19.77
CA THR A 60 34.91 -61.87 -20.57
C THR A 60 35.89 -62.95 -20.13
N GLN A 61 36.10 -63.09 -18.82
CA GLN A 61 37.01 -64.08 -18.26
C GLN A 61 36.54 -65.52 -18.51
N LEU A 62 35.26 -65.82 -18.27
CA LEU A 62 34.70 -67.15 -18.52
C LEU A 62 34.73 -67.50 -20.02
N ASN A 63 34.49 -66.54 -20.91
CA ASN A 63 34.64 -66.74 -22.36
C ASN A 63 36.10 -66.97 -22.77
N ALA A 64 37.06 -66.29 -22.14
CA ALA A 64 38.48 -66.50 -22.41
C ALA A 64 38.90 -67.93 -22.03
N VAL A 65 38.51 -68.40 -20.84
CA VAL A 65 38.76 -69.78 -20.37
C VAL A 65 38.17 -70.80 -21.33
N LEU A 66 36.92 -70.61 -21.78
CA LEU A 66 36.32 -71.48 -22.78
C LEU A 66 36.97 -71.39 -24.17
N GLY A 67 37.48 -70.21 -24.53
CA GLY A 67 38.26 -70.01 -25.74
C GLY A 67 39.50 -70.90 -25.75
N THR A 68 40.23 -70.96 -24.63
CA THR A 68 41.38 -71.85 -24.46
C THR A 68 40.97 -73.32 -24.39
N ALA A 69 39.82 -73.64 -23.80
CA ALA A 69 39.34 -75.01 -23.69
C ALA A 69 38.81 -75.60 -25.02
N LYS A 70 38.31 -74.77 -25.93
CA LYS A 70 37.67 -75.23 -27.17
C LYS A 70 38.61 -76.06 -28.07
N PRO A 71 39.89 -75.70 -28.30
CA PRO A 71 40.86 -76.57 -28.97
C PRO A 71 41.05 -77.93 -28.28
N ILE A 72 41.03 -77.97 -26.95
CA ILE A 72 41.12 -79.22 -26.16
C ILE A 72 39.89 -80.11 -26.44
N TYR A 73 38.69 -79.52 -26.49
CA TYR A 73 37.47 -80.26 -26.83
C TYR A 73 37.52 -80.82 -28.24
N GLN A 74 37.96 -80.00 -29.21
CA GLN A 74 38.02 -80.39 -30.62
C GLN A 74 39.02 -81.52 -30.86
N ASP A 75 40.18 -81.46 -30.21
CA ASP A 75 41.17 -82.53 -30.22
C ASP A 75 40.55 -83.84 -29.71
N TYR A 76 39.92 -83.81 -28.53
CA TYR A 76 39.27 -84.99 -27.98
C TYR A 76 38.16 -85.52 -28.88
N LEU A 77 37.27 -84.66 -29.39
CA LEU A 77 36.14 -85.10 -30.23
C LEU A 77 36.57 -85.71 -31.57
N SER A 78 37.78 -85.40 -32.05
CA SER A 78 38.29 -85.92 -33.33
C SER A 78 38.70 -87.39 -33.26
N VAL A 79 39.30 -87.83 -32.14
CA VAL A 79 39.86 -89.19 -31.98
C VAL A 79 39.39 -89.91 -30.70
N TYR A 80 38.46 -89.30 -29.95
CA TYR A 80 37.92 -89.76 -28.66
C TYR A 80 38.99 -90.09 -27.60
N LYS A 81 40.12 -89.39 -27.67
CA LYS A 81 41.24 -89.47 -26.74
C LYS A 81 42.00 -88.15 -26.77
N PHE A 82 42.53 -87.71 -25.63
CA PHE A 82 43.40 -86.53 -25.60
C PHE A 82 44.75 -86.86 -26.25
N THR A 83 45.11 -86.08 -27.28
CA THR A 83 46.43 -86.19 -27.92
C THR A 83 47.49 -85.40 -27.13
N PRO A 84 48.79 -85.58 -27.43
CA PRO A 84 49.84 -84.73 -26.85
C PRO A 84 49.62 -83.22 -27.09
N VAL A 85 48.88 -82.84 -28.14
CA VAL A 85 48.57 -81.43 -28.44
C VAL A 85 47.60 -80.86 -27.41
N ALA A 86 46.48 -81.56 -27.14
CA ALA A 86 45.55 -81.14 -26.08
C ALA A 86 46.22 -81.11 -24.71
N LYS A 87 47.07 -82.10 -24.40
CA LYS A 87 47.83 -82.11 -23.14
C LYS A 87 48.75 -80.90 -23.01
N SER A 88 49.46 -80.53 -24.07
CA SER A 88 50.32 -79.33 -24.07
C SER A 88 49.53 -78.02 -23.87
N ILE A 89 48.36 -77.88 -24.51
CA ILE A 89 47.49 -76.70 -24.33
C ILE A 89 46.99 -76.63 -22.88
N PHE A 90 46.56 -77.77 -22.31
CA PHE A 90 46.10 -77.87 -20.93
C PHE A 90 47.21 -77.58 -19.91
N ASP A 91 48.41 -78.13 -20.11
CA ASP A 91 49.55 -77.94 -19.20
C ASP A 91 50.00 -76.48 -19.16
N ASN A 92 49.85 -75.73 -20.26
CA ASN A 92 50.21 -74.31 -20.36
C ASN A 92 49.12 -73.32 -19.88
N GLU A 93 47.88 -73.76 -19.67
CA GLU A 93 46.77 -72.90 -19.25
C GLU A 93 46.59 -72.97 -17.72
N TYR A 94 47.12 -72.01 -16.98
CA TYR A 94 47.16 -72.02 -15.51
C TYR A 94 45.78 -71.97 -14.84
N SER A 95 44.77 -71.41 -15.50
CA SER A 95 43.43 -71.25 -14.90
C SER A 95 42.62 -72.54 -14.85
N ILE A 96 42.89 -73.51 -15.74
CA ILE A 96 42.17 -74.79 -15.78
C ILE A 96 42.96 -75.83 -14.98
N GLU A 97 42.34 -76.41 -13.95
CA GLU A 97 42.96 -77.41 -13.08
C GLU A 97 42.70 -78.84 -13.55
N ASP A 98 41.46 -79.11 -13.98
CA ASP A 98 41.01 -80.41 -14.46
C ASP A 98 40.05 -80.24 -15.64
N VAL A 99 40.15 -81.14 -16.63
CA VAL A 99 39.15 -81.32 -17.70
C VAL A 99 38.69 -82.76 -17.65
N VAL A 100 37.41 -82.97 -17.36
CA VAL A 100 36.80 -84.30 -17.26
C VAL A 100 35.78 -84.48 -18.37
N VAL A 101 35.86 -85.60 -19.06
CA VAL A 101 34.94 -85.90 -20.17
C VAL A 101 33.93 -86.93 -19.75
N PHE A 102 32.66 -86.59 -19.93
CA PHE A 102 31.54 -87.47 -19.72
C PHE A 102 30.79 -87.73 -21.01
N THR A 103 30.43 -89.00 -21.25
CA THR A 103 29.53 -89.38 -22.35
C THR A 103 28.37 -90.20 -21.82
N PRO A 104 27.18 -90.12 -22.43
CA PRO A 104 26.04 -90.93 -22.00
C PRO A 104 26.34 -92.41 -22.27
N GLY A 105 26.18 -93.25 -21.24
CA GLY A 105 26.20 -94.70 -21.34
C GLY A 105 24.89 -95.25 -21.92
N ALA A 106 24.80 -96.57 -22.08
CA ALA A 106 23.64 -97.24 -22.69
C ALA A 106 22.30 -97.03 -21.92
N ASN A 107 22.39 -96.65 -20.64
CA ASN A 107 21.25 -96.34 -19.76
C ASN A 107 20.92 -94.83 -19.71
N GLY A 108 21.55 -94.01 -20.55
CA GLY A 108 21.36 -92.57 -20.59
C GLY A 108 22.09 -91.80 -19.48
N GLN A 109 22.77 -92.47 -18.54
CA GLN A 109 23.56 -91.79 -17.52
C GLN A 109 24.97 -91.47 -18.02
N TYR A 110 25.45 -90.27 -17.70
CA TYR A 110 26.79 -89.82 -18.03
C TYR A 110 27.85 -90.59 -17.24
N GLN A 111 28.84 -91.14 -17.95
CA GLN A 111 29.98 -91.85 -17.37
C GLN A 111 31.30 -91.15 -17.74
N LYS A 112 32.25 -91.11 -16.80
CA LYS A 112 33.61 -90.60 -17.03
C LYS A 112 34.28 -91.49 -18.08
N VAL A 113 34.79 -90.90 -19.15
CA VAL A 113 35.50 -91.62 -20.22
C VAL A 113 36.94 -91.18 -20.40
N ALA A 114 37.27 -89.94 -20.02
CA ALA A 114 38.63 -89.42 -20.06
C ALA A 114 38.79 -88.24 -19.09
N ALA A 115 40.02 -87.92 -18.73
CA ALA A 115 40.35 -86.70 -18.00
C ALA A 115 41.76 -86.20 -18.36
N LEU A 116 41.96 -84.89 -18.24
CA LEU A 116 43.26 -84.22 -18.12
C LEU A 116 43.30 -83.58 -16.74
N GLU A 117 44.33 -83.91 -15.97
CA GLU A 117 44.43 -83.56 -14.55
C GLU A 117 45.86 -83.06 -14.29
N LYS A 118 46.00 -81.94 -13.59
CA LYS A 118 47.33 -81.44 -13.17
C LYS A 118 47.82 -82.11 -11.89
N VAL A 119 46.88 -82.64 -11.10
CA VAL A 119 47.16 -83.36 -9.85
C VAL A 119 46.82 -84.84 -10.06
N PRO A 120 47.70 -85.78 -9.66
CA PRO A 120 47.37 -87.21 -9.73
C PRO A 120 46.06 -87.54 -9.00
N ASP A 121 45.18 -88.31 -9.66
CA ASP A 121 43.83 -88.68 -9.19
C ASP A 121 42.88 -87.48 -8.92
N GLY A 122 43.20 -86.30 -9.46
CA GLY A 122 42.45 -85.05 -9.30
C GLY A 122 40.99 -85.17 -9.76
N ALA A 123 40.73 -85.72 -10.94
CA ALA A 123 39.35 -85.82 -11.42
C ALA A 123 38.54 -86.90 -10.71
N ASP A 124 39.17 -87.98 -10.25
CA ASP A 124 38.46 -89.00 -9.47
C ASP A 124 38.08 -88.48 -8.09
N ASN A 125 38.93 -87.64 -7.49
CA ASN A 125 38.60 -86.92 -6.26
C ASN A 125 37.52 -85.86 -6.48
N LEU A 126 37.58 -85.11 -7.59
CA LEU A 126 36.53 -84.18 -8.02
C LEU A 126 35.18 -84.91 -8.19
N ILE A 127 35.16 -86.02 -8.94
CA ILE A 127 33.93 -86.80 -9.16
C ILE A 127 33.38 -87.34 -7.85
N LYS A 128 34.23 -87.91 -6.98
CA LYS A 128 33.79 -88.38 -5.65
C LYS A 128 33.17 -87.27 -4.82
N SER A 129 33.80 -86.09 -4.81
CA SER A 129 33.29 -84.92 -4.07
C SER A 129 31.96 -84.39 -4.61
N LEU A 130 31.69 -84.59 -5.90
CA LEU A 130 30.49 -84.12 -6.58
C LEU A 130 29.45 -85.21 -6.82
N GLN A 131 29.70 -86.44 -6.39
CA GLN A 131 28.89 -87.61 -6.73
C GLN A 131 27.40 -87.41 -6.40
N ALA A 132 27.09 -86.76 -5.27
CA ALA A 132 25.72 -86.46 -4.86
C ALA A 132 25.01 -85.44 -5.76
N ASN A 133 25.75 -84.49 -6.36
CA ASN A 133 25.21 -83.37 -7.12
C ASN A 133 25.30 -83.55 -8.65
N LEU A 134 26.19 -84.42 -9.12
CA LEU A 134 26.42 -84.69 -10.55
C LEU A 134 25.13 -85.00 -11.35
N PRO A 135 24.18 -85.83 -10.87
CA PRO A 135 22.93 -86.08 -11.60
C PRO A 135 22.11 -84.82 -11.87
N MET A 136 22.07 -83.91 -10.89
CA MET A 136 21.39 -82.62 -11.02
C MET A 136 22.12 -81.74 -12.03
N TYR A 137 23.46 -81.65 -11.95
CA TYR A 137 24.26 -80.84 -12.87
C TYR A 137 24.14 -81.31 -14.33
N PHE A 138 24.07 -82.64 -14.56
CA PHE A 138 23.82 -83.18 -15.89
C PHE A 138 22.42 -82.82 -16.40
N THR A 139 21.41 -82.86 -15.55
CA THR A 139 20.04 -82.43 -15.92
C THR A 139 20.02 -80.96 -16.35
N GLU A 140 20.73 -80.10 -15.61
CA GLU A 140 20.79 -78.68 -15.92
C GLU A 140 21.63 -78.37 -17.18
N VAL A 141 22.76 -79.07 -17.40
CA VAL A 141 23.57 -78.87 -18.61
C VAL A 141 22.84 -79.38 -19.86
N ASP A 142 22.01 -80.40 -19.72
CA ASP A 142 21.14 -80.87 -20.79
C ASP A 142 20.09 -79.83 -21.18
N ALA A 143 19.55 -79.10 -20.21
CA ALA A 143 18.57 -78.04 -20.44
C ALA A 143 19.20 -76.75 -21.01
N ASN A 144 20.40 -76.38 -20.53
CA ASN A 144 20.96 -75.04 -20.76
C ASN A 144 22.20 -75.00 -21.66
N GLN A 145 22.62 -76.15 -22.22
CA GLN A 145 23.87 -76.37 -22.97
C GLN A 145 25.15 -76.15 -22.15
N ARG A 146 25.15 -75.20 -21.22
CA ARG A 146 26.26 -74.85 -20.34
C ARG A 146 25.75 -74.46 -18.96
N VAL A 147 26.41 -74.98 -17.94
CA VAL A 147 26.13 -74.61 -16.55
C VAL A 147 27.43 -74.32 -15.81
N VAL A 148 27.32 -73.45 -14.82
CA VAL A 148 28.44 -73.02 -13.98
C VAL A 148 28.07 -73.31 -12.53
N LYS A 149 28.94 -74.00 -11.80
CA LYS A 149 28.74 -74.41 -10.41
C LYS A 149 29.99 -74.09 -9.59
N VAL A 150 29.83 -73.91 -8.29
CA VAL A 150 30.97 -73.76 -7.35
C VAL A 150 30.99 -75.01 -6.46
N PRO A 151 31.78 -76.03 -6.82
CA PRO A 151 31.75 -77.33 -6.17
C PRO A 151 32.28 -77.35 -4.72
N PHE A 152 33.19 -76.43 -4.36
CA PHE A 152 33.99 -76.52 -3.13
C PHE A 152 33.85 -75.32 -2.20
N ASN A 153 32.92 -74.41 -2.49
CA ASN A 153 32.75 -73.15 -1.76
C ASN A 153 34.05 -72.33 -1.62
N ASP A 154 34.91 -72.40 -2.64
CA ASP A 154 36.18 -71.69 -2.73
C ASP A 154 36.27 -70.90 -4.06
N ASP A 155 37.49 -70.59 -4.50
CA ASP A 155 37.77 -69.85 -5.74
C ASP A 155 37.65 -70.71 -7.02
N ARG A 156 37.26 -71.98 -6.91
CA ARG A 156 37.14 -72.90 -8.04
C ARG A 156 35.70 -72.97 -8.55
N VAL A 157 35.58 -72.86 -9.85
CA VAL A 157 34.34 -72.88 -10.60
C VAL A 157 34.35 -74.08 -11.53
N LEU A 158 33.32 -74.90 -11.45
CA LEU A 158 33.07 -75.98 -12.39
C LEU A 158 32.22 -75.46 -13.56
N ILE A 159 32.77 -75.47 -14.76
CA ILE A 159 32.03 -75.18 -15.99
C ILE A 159 31.73 -76.52 -16.66
N MET A 160 30.44 -76.86 -16.81
CA MET A 160 30.04 -78.02 -17.60
C MET A 160 29.50 -77.52 -18.94
N ASP A 161 30.15 -77.93 -20.03
CA ASP A 161 29.81 -77.54 -21.40
C ASP A 161 29.42 -78.78 -22.21
N LYS A 162 28.16 -78.82 -22.65
CA LYS A 162 27.65 -79.89 -23.50
C LYS A 162 27.97 -79.57 -24.96
N VAL A 163 28.87 -80.36 -25.53
CA VAL A 163 29.33 -80.22 -26.91
C VAL A 163 28.88 -81.42 -27.71
N TRP A 164 28.33 -81.16 -28.89
CA TRP A 164 27.93 -82.19 -29.84
C TRP A 164 29.07 -82.47 -30.82
N ASN A 165 29.24 -83.72 -31.22
CA ASN A 165 30.09 -84.03 -32.38
C ASN A 165 29.51 -83.37 -33.65
N GLN A 166 30.31 -83.25 -34.72
CA GLN A 166 29.97 -82.57 -35.97
C GLN A 166 28.63 -83.02 -36.57
N ASP A 167 28.30 -84.32 -36.45
CA ASP A 167 27.04 -84.90 -36.96
C ASP A 167 25.85 -84.80 -35.97
N LYS A 168 26.05 -84.19 -34.79
CA LYS A 168 25.08 -84.07 -33.68
C LYS A 168 24.48 -85.39 -33.16
N THR A 169 25.15 -86.50 -33.39
CA THR A 169 24.69 -87.85 -32.97
C THR A 169 25.10 -88.23 -31.56
N LYS A 170 26.21 -87.68 -31.04
CA LYS A 170 26.74 -87.98 -29.70
C LYS A 170 27.02 -86.70 -28.93
N ALA A 171 26.33 -86.51 -27.81
CA ALA A 171 26.61 -85.45 -26.85
C ALA A 171 27.76 -85.84 -25.92
N THR A 172 28.70 -84.94 -25.72
CA THR A 172 29.81 -85.08 -24.78
C THR A 172 29.79 -83.88 -23.83
N VAL A 173 29.83 -84.14 -22.53
CA VAL A 173 29.90 -83.08 -21.52
C VAL A 173 31.34 -82.96 -21.06
N PHE A 174 31.92 -81.79 -21.27
CA PHE A 174 33.22 -81.44 -20.71
C PHE A 174 32.97 -80.69 -19.40
N ALA A 175 33.53 -81.20 -18.30
CA ALA A 175 33.50 -80.55 -17.00
C ALA A 175 34.89 -79.99 -16.69
N LEU A 176 34.98 -78.68 -16.54
CA LEU A 176 36.22 -77.95 -16.37
C LEU A 176 36.26 -77.36 -14.98
N LEU A 177 37.25 -77.74 -14.19
CA LEU A 177 37.52 -77.10 -12.92
C LEU A 177 38.45 -75.92 -13.19
N VAL A 178 37.94 -74.71 -12.98
CA VAL A 178 38.64 -73.46 -13.28
C VAL A 178 38.87 -72.70 -12.00
N ARG A 179 40.11 -72.30 -11.74
CA ARG A 179 40.44 -71.43 -10.62
C ARG A 179 40.27 -69.96 -11.04
N MET A 180 39.44 -69.22 -10.32
CA MET A 180 39.14 -67.81 -10.57
C MET A 180 39.54 -66.94 -9.37
N SER A 181 40.77 -67.09 -8.87
CA SER A 181 41.26 -66.41 -7.65
C SER A 181 41.13 -64.88 -7.73
N GLU A 182 41.55 -64.26 -8.84
CA GLU A 182 41.45 -62.80 -9.02
C GLU A 182 40.00 -62.30 -8.94
N SER A 183 39.07 -63.04 -9.55
CA SER A 183 37.65 -62.71 -9.53
C SER A 183 37.08 -62.87 -8.13
N ALA A 184 37.38 -64.00 -7.46
CA ALA A 184 36.94 -64.26 -6.10
C ALA A 184 37.41 -63.17 -5.13
N GLU A 185 38.63 -62.68 -5.28
CA GLU A 185 39.15 -61.54 -4.50
C GLU A 185 38.37 -60.25 -4.77
N MET A 186 38.00 -59.95 -6.02
CA MET A 186 37.20 -58.77 -6.35
C MET A 186 35.81 -58.76 -5.68
N PHE A 187 35.16 -59.92 -5.58
CA PHE A 187 33.87 -60.06 -4.89
C PHE A 187 34.00 -60.07 -3.36
N ASN A 188 35.19 -60.38 -2.84
CA ASN A 188 35.48 -60.38 -1.40
C ASN A 188 36.09 -59.04 -0.91
N ALA A 189 36.36 -58.09 -1.82
CA ALA A 189 36.94 -56.80 -1.49
C ALA A 189 36.06 -56.04 -0.48
N ALA A 190 36.69 -55.43 0.52
CA ALA A 190 36.03 -54.63 1.54
C ALA A 190 35.58 -53.28 0.96
N THR A 191 34.46 -53.26 0.26
CA THR A 191 33.83 -52.03 -0.24
C THR A 191 32.57 -51.70 0.58
N SER A 192 32.06 -50.47 0.42
CA SER A 192 30.82 -50.04 1.08
C SER A 192 29.58 -50.78 0.56
N GLN A 193 29.69 -51.45 -0.59
CA GLN A 193 28.65 -52.25 -1.23
C GLN A 193 29.06 -53.72 -1.20
N LYS A 194 28.21 -54.62 -0.72
CA LYS A 194 28.51 -56.05 -0.83
C LYS A 194 28.11 -56.52 -2.21
N ILE A 195 29.01 -57.24 -2.87
CA ILE A 195 28.84 -57.72 -4.23
C ILE A 195 28.78 -59.24 -4.20
N TYR A 196 27.85 -59.81 -4.94
CA TYR A 196 27.65 -61.25 -5.05
C TYR A 196 27.58 -61.63 -6.52
N LEU A 197 28.24 -62.72 -6.89
CA LEU A 197 27.93 -63.46 -8.10
C LEU A 197 27.02 -64.61 -7.69
N ILE A 198 25.83 -64.69 -8.26
CA ILE A 198 24.84 -65.71 -7.92
C ILE A 198 24.43 -66.53 -9.14
N ALA A 199 24.02 -67.77 -8.89
CA ALA A 199 23.30 -68.61 -9.84
C ALA A 199 21.81 -68.21 -9.90
N LYS A 200 21.07 -68.77 -10.85
CA LYS A 200 19.64 -68.47 -11.07
C LYS A 200 18.74 -68.76 -9.88
N ASP A 201 19.07 -69.77 -9.07
CA ASP A 201 18.33 -70.12 -7.85
C ASP A 201 18.66 -69.19 -6.66
N GLY A 202 19.61 -68.26 -6.83
CA GLY A 202 20.06 -67.34 -5.80
C GLY A 202 21.25 -67.84 -4.99
N MET A 203 21.82 -69.00 -5.32
CA MET A 203 23.03 -69.50 -4.65
C MET A 203 24.23 -68.59 -4.94
N VAL A 204 24.94 -68.17 -3.89
CA VAL A 204 26.12 -67.31 -3.97
C VAL A 204 27.35 -68.12 -4.37
N LEU A 205 27.91 -67.78 -5.53
CA LEU A 205 29.10 -68.38 -6.11
C LEU A 205 30.36 -67.63 -5.68
N PHE A 206 30.34 -66.30 -5.78
CA PHE A 206 31.37 -65.41 -5.23
C PHE A 206 30.74 -64.30 -4.42
N GLY A 207 31.43 -63.86 -3.37
CA GLY A 207 30.97 -62.82 -2.47
C GLY A 207 31.75 -62.83 -1.16
N PRO A 208 31.29 -62.09 -0.14
CA PRO A 208 31.87 -62.11 1.20
C PRO A 208 32.03 -63.56 1.70
N THR A 209 33.22 -63.94 2.18
CA THR A 209 33.61 -65.34 2.45
C THR A 209 32.59 -66.18 3.22
N LYS A 210 31.81 -65.57 4.12
CA LYS A 210 30.78 -66.26 4.93
C LYS A 210 29.52 -66.65 4.17
N MET A 211 29.34 -66.15 2.94
CA MET A 211 28.13 -66.32 2.14
C MET A 211 28.29 -67.27 0.96
N VAL A 212 29.51 -67.66 0.58
CA VAL A 212 29.76 -68.57 -0.53
C VAL A 212 29.08 -69.93 -0.23
N GLY A 213 28.29 -70.42 -1.18
CA GLY A 213 27.50 -71.66 -1.03
C GLY A 213 26.16 -71.49 -0.30
N GLN A 214 25.82 -70.28 0.16
CA GLN A 214 24.51 -69.97 0.75
C GLN A 214 23.60 -69.27 -0.27
N TYR A 215 22.31 -69.24 0.02
CA TYR A 215 21.31 -68.55 -0.79
C TYR A 215 21.22 -67.07 -0.43
N LEU A 216 21.21 -66.18 -1.43
CA LEU A 216 21.07 -64.73 -1.24
C LEU A 216 19.77 -64.36 -0.50
N GLN A 217 18.73 -65.19 -0.64
CA GLN A 217 17.44 -65.10 0.04
C GLN A 217 17.54 -65.14 1.58
N SER A 218 18.65 -65.66 2.12
CA SER A 218 18.95 -65.58 3.56
C SER A 218 19.25 -64.14 4.03
N ILE A 219 19.64 -63.26 3.10
CA ILE A 219 19.92 -61.84 3.34
C ILE A 219 18.77 -60.98 2.79
N ILE A 220 18.41 -61.15 1.52
CA ILE A 220 17.41 -60.36 0.80
C ILE A 220 16.73 -61.21 -0.27
N THR A 221 15.44 -60.97 -0.51
CA THR A 221 14.67 -61.62 -1.59
C THR A 221 14.27 -60.57 -2.62
N PRO A 222 15.19 -60.17 -3.52
CA PRO A 222 14.88 -59.23 -4.59
C PRO A 222 13.85 -59.80 -5.58
N ASN A 223 13.04 -58.93 -6.18
CA ASN A 223 11.97 -59.35 -7.09
C ASN A 223 12.53 -60.03 -8.35
N PHE A 224 13.73 -59.69 -8.80
CA PHE A 224 14.34 -60.34 -9.98
C PHE A 224 14.63 -61.84 -9.80
N LEU A 225 14.69 -62.33 -8.55
CA LEU A 225 14.83 -63.76 -8.24
C LEU A 225 13.50 -64.53 -8.31
N THR A 226 12.38 -63.82 -8.49
CA THR A 226 11.07 -64.43 -8.72
C THR A 226 10.83 -64.62 -10.22
N ASP A 227 10.09 -65.67 -10.59
CA ASP A 227 9.87 -66.09 -12.00
C ASP A 227 9.30 -64.99 -12.89
N THR A 228 8.65 -63.98 -12.29
CA THR A 228 7.93 -62.91 -12.99
C THR A 228 8.84 -61.81 -13.56
N ALA A 229 10.08 -61.65 -13.06
CA ALA A 229 11.01 -60.56 -13.45
C ALA A 229 12.28 -61.06 -14.18
N SER A 230 12.39 -62.36 -14.43
CA SER A 230 13.57 -63.02 -15.02
C SER A 230 13.94 -62.59 -16.45
N LYS A 231 13.18 -61.70 -17.10
CA LYS A 231 13.46 -61.19 -18.46
C LYS A 231 14.32 -59.93 -18.50
N ILE A 232 14.52 -59.24 -17.36
CA ILE A 232 15.28 -57.99 -17.31
C ILE A 232 16.78 -58.30 -17.18
N GLY A 233 17.62 -57.68 -18.02
CA GLY A 233 19.07 -57.90 -18.04
C GLY A 233 19.83 -57.12 -16.96
N GLN A 234 19.30 -55.98 -16.52
CA GLN A 234 19.87 -55.12 -15.49
C GLN A 234 18.77 -54.30 -14.82
N GLY A 235 18.86 -54.06 -13.52
CA GLY A 235 17.88 -53.27 -12.78
C GLY A 235 18.34 -52.90 -11.38
N ALA A 236 17.55 -52.06 -10.73
CA ALA A 236 17.75 -51.67 -9.34
C ALA A 236 16.41 -51.57 -8.62
N GLU A 237 16.40 -51.93 -7.35
CA GLU A 237 15.20 -51.92 -6.51
C GLU A 237 15.54 -51.74 -5.03
N THR A 238 14.55 -51.29 -4.26
CA THR A 238 14.63 -51.29 -2.79
C THR A 238 14.01 -52.57 -2.28
N VAL A 239 14.75 -53.34 -1.49
CA VAL A 239 14.31 -54.63 -0.94
C VAL A 239 14.40 -54.58 0.57
N LYS A 240 13.34 -55.02 1.25
CA LYS A 240 13.36 -55.18 2.69
C LYS A 240 13.85 -56.57 3.06
N ALA A 241 14.95 -56.64 3.80
CA ALA A 241 15.49 -57.90 4.28
C ALA A 241 14.59 -58.53 5.36
N PRO A 242 14.69 -59.85 5.61
CA PRO A 242 13.92 -60.54 6.66
C PRO A 242 14.16 -59.98 8.07
N ASN A 243 15.33 -59.37 8.31
CA ASN A 243 15.68 -58.68 9.54
C ASN A 243 15.04 -57.28 9.69
N GLY A 244 14.23 -56.85 8.71
CA GLY A 244 13.54 -55.57 8.68
C GLY A 244 14.34 -54.39 8.14
N VAL A 245 15.60 -54.59 7.74
CA VAL A 245 16.48 -53.54 7.19
C VAL A 245 16.22 -53.36 5.69
N ASP A 246 16.12 -52.11 5.24
CA ASP A 246 15.98 -51.78 3.83
C ASP A 246 17.36 -51.78 3.13
N TYR A 247 17.44 -52.46 1.99
CA TYR A 247 18.60 -52.52 1.12
C TYR A 247 18.29 -51.88 -0.23
N LEU A 248 19.27 -51.15 -0.77
CA LEU A 248 19.29 -50.76 -2.17
C LEU A 248 20.06 -51.84 -2.92
N VAL A 249 19.39 -52.49 -3.86
CA VAL A 249 19.90 -53.64 -4.59
C VAL A 249 20.00 -53.27 -6.06
N SER A 250 21.11 -53.58 -6.70
CA SER A 250 21.22 -53.53 -8.16
C SER A 250 21.74 -54.84 -8.69
N PHE A 251 21.29 -55.23 -9.88
CA PHE A 251 21.65 -56.49 -10.48
C PHE A 251 21.95 -56.33 -11.96
N SER A 252 22.84 -57.17 -12.48
CA SER A 252 23.15 -57.29 -13.90
C SER A 252 23.47 -58.73 -14.26
N LYS A 253 22.85 -59.24 -15.32
CA LYS A 253 23.13 -60.59 -15.82
C LYS A 253 24.50 -60.61 -16.50
N ALA A 254 25.35 -61.56 -16.12
CA ALA A 254 26.65 -61.75 -16.76
C ALA A 254 26.52 -62.20 -18.22
N GLY A 255 25.37 -62.77 -18.63
CA GLY A 255 25.18 -63.25 -20.00
C GLY A 255 26.10 -64.42 -20.35
N PHE A 256 26.52 -65.17 -19.32
CA PHE A 256 27.22 -66.44 -19.41
C PHE A 256 26.46 -67.44 -18.55
N GLY A 257 25.70 -68.34 -19.19
CA GLY A 257 24.71 -69.17 -18.50
C GLY A 257 23.68 -68.33 -17.74
N ASP A 258 23.40 -68.74 -16.51
CA ASP A 258 22.37 -68.22 -15.62
C ASP A 258 22.92 -67.28 -14.52
N LEU A 259 24.13 -66.77 -14.73
CA LEU A 259 24.87 -65.98 -13.75
C LEU A 259 24.40 -64.53 -13.65
N THR A 260 24.21 -64.04 -12.43
CA THR A 260 23.83 -62.65 -12.14
C THR A 260 24.77 -62.05 -11.10
N VAL A 261 25.24 -60.83 -11.36
CA VAL A 261 25.97 -60.04 -10.37
C VAL A 261 24.96 -59.17 -9.62
N VAL A 262 25.04 -59.16 -8.29
CA VAL A 262 24.15 -58.40 -7.41
C VAL A 262 24.99 -57.54 -6.49
N THR A 263 24.71 -56.25 -6.44
CA THR A 263 25.28 -55.30 -5.49
C THR A 263 24.22 -54.94 -4.46
N THR A 264 24.62 -54.85 -3.19
CA THR A 264 23.73 -54.53 -2.08
C THR A 264 24.37 -53.49 -1.16
N ILE A 265 23.59 -52.52 -0.73
CA ILE A 265 23.97 -51.54 0.29
C ILE A 265 22.79 -51.27 1.21
N GLU A 266 23.04 -51.20 2.51
CA GLU A 266 21.99 -50.82 3.48
C GLU A 266 21.54 -49.38 3.23
N LYS A 267 20.23 -49.14 3.07
CA LYS A 267 19.66 -47.81 2.78
C LYS A 267 20.08 -46.79 3.84
N SER A 268 20.10 -47.18 5.12
CA SER A 268 20.52 -46.32 6.24
C SER A 268 22.00 -45.90 6.14
N LYS A 269 22.89 -46.80 5.70
CA LYS A 269 24.31 -46.48 5.48
C LYS A 269 24.50 -45.60 4.24
N ALA A 270 23.81 -45.92 3.14
CA ALA A 270 23.83 -45.13 1.91
C ALA A 270 23.35 -43.68 2.14
N LEU A 271 22.39 -43.51 3.05
CA LEU A 271 21.80 -42.22 3.45
C LEU A 271 22.40 -41.62 4.74
N GLY A 272 23.45 -42.21 5.31
CA GLY A 272 24.01 -41.76 6.60
C GLY A 272 24.54 -40.32 6.55
N ALA A 273 25.23 -39.96 5.46
CA ALA A 273 25.69 -38.58 5.23
C ALA A 273 24.50 -37.61 5.07
N MET A 274 23.39 -38.08 4.48
CA MET A 274 22.16 -37.29 4.36
C MET A 274 21.57 -36.99 5.73
N GLN A 275 21.48 -37.97 6.65
CA GLN A 275 20.93 -37.73 7.99
C GLN A 275 21.70 -36.64 8.76
N ILE A 276 23.03 -36.58 8.61
CA ILE A 276 23.85 -35.51 9.17
C ILE A 276 23.46 -34.15 8.57
N LEU A 277 23.28 -34.10 7.24
CA LEU A 277 22.83 -32.89 6.54
C LEU A 277 21.43 -32.46 7.01
N ILE A 278 20.48 -33.39 7.10
CA ILE A 278 19.11 -33.14 7.59
C ILE A 278 19.15 -32.52 8.99
N ARG A 279 19.94 -33.10 9.91
CA ARG A 279 20.07 -32.57 11.27
C ARG A 279 20.65 -31.15 11.29
N LYS A 280 21.68 -30.88 10.47
CA LYS A 280 22.25 -29.53 10.33
C LYS A 280 21.23 -28.54 9.74
N SER A 281 20.47 -28.96 8.72
CA SER A 281 19.40 -28.17 8.12
C SER A 281 18.31 -27.85 9.15
N LEU A 282 17.85 -28.83 9.94
CA LEU A 282 16.83 -28.59 10.97
C LEU A 282 17.28 -27.54 12.01
N ILE A 283 18.54 -27.60 12.46
CA ILE A 283 19.09 -26.60 13.39
C ILE A 283 19.13 -25.22 12.71
N PHE A 284 19.64 -25.14 11.49
CA PHE A 284 19.70 -23.90 10.71
C PHE A 284 18.31 -23.26 10.53
N PHE A 285 17.32 -24.06 10.12
CA PHE A 285 15.93 -23.60 9.96
C PHE A 285 15.29 -23.21 11.29
N GLY A 286 15.59 -23.90 12.40
CA GLY A 286 15.13 -23.50 13.73
C GLY A 286 15.66 -22.14 14.17
N ILE A 287 16.94 -21.84 13.91
CA ILE A 287 17.54 -20.52 14.15
C ILE A 287 16.86 -19.47 13.28
N LEU A 288 16.66 -19.77 11.99
CA LEU A 288 16.05 -18.83 11.05
C LEU A 288 14.61 -18.48 11.45
N ILE A 289 13.78 -19.46 11.83
CA ILE A 289 12.42 -19.23 12.35
C ILE A 289 12.45 -18.37 13.61
N SER A 290 13.34 -18.68 14.54
CA SER A 290 13.47 -17.93 15.80
C SER A 290 13.81 -16.46 15.54
N LEU A 291 14.76 -16.20 14.62
CA LEU A 291 15.14 -14.85 14.21
C LEU A 291 13.96 -14.13 13.54
N THR A 292 13.21 -14.79 12.66
CA THR A 292 12.01 -14.22 12.04
C THR A 292 10.96 -13.84 13.07
N VAL A 293 10.72 -14.68 14.08
CA VAL A 293 9.77 -14.36 15.17
C VAL A 293 10.24 -13.15 15.97
N ILE A 294 11.52 -13.08 16.31
CA ILE A 294 12.10 -11.94 17.05
C ILE A 294 11.93 -10.64 16.24
N ILE A 295 12.35 -10.62 14.98
CA ILE A 295 12.20 -9.46 14.09
C ILE A 295 10.73 -9.05 13.97
N SER A 296 9.83 -10.03 13.80
CA SER A 296 8.39 -9.79 13.70
C SER A 296 7.80 -9.16 14.97
N LEU A 297 8.27 -9.58 16.15
CA LEU A 297 7.84 -9.00 17.43
C LEU A 297 8.26 -7.53 17.54
N PHE A 298 9.52 -7.21 17.25
CA PHE A 298 10.02 -5.83 17.30
C PHE A 298 9.32 -4.92 16.29
N ALA A 299 9.21 -5.37 15.03
CA ALA A 299 8.53 -4.61 13.97
C ALA A 299 7.04 -4.39 14.30
N SER A 300 6.35 -5.43 14.80
CA SER A 300 4.95 -5.32 15.22
C SER A 300 4.75 -4.32 16.35
N THR A 301 5.67 -4.26 17.33
CA THR A 301 5.55 -3.31 18.44
C THR A 301 5.73 -1.86 17.99
N GLY A 302 6.74 -1.57 17.16
CA GLY A 302 7.00 -0.20 16.70
C GLY A 302 5.83 0.38 15.90
N ILE A 303 5.38 -0.34 14.87
CA ILE A 303 4.28 0.11 14.00
C ILE A 303 2.98 0.25 14.81
N THR A 304 2.66 -0.72 15.67
CA THR A 304 1.37 -0.68 16.38
C THR A 304 1.30 0.44 17.42
N GLN A 305 2.40 0.74 18.10
CA GLN A 305 2.42 1.80 19.10
C GLN A 305 2.14 3.17 18.48
N ALA A 306 2.82 3.49 17.38
CA ALA A 306 2.64 4.74 16.66
C ALA A 306 1.20 4.90 16.12
N LEU A 307 0.64 3.86 15.52
CA LEU A 307 -0.76 3.87 15.06
C LEU A 307 -1.77 4.04 16.20
N THR A 308 -1.49 3.49 17.38
CA THR A 308 -2.37 3.60 18.54
C THR A 308 -2.34 5.02 19.12
N GLN A 309 -1.16 5.66 19.15
CA GLN A 309 -1.02 7.06 19.55
C GLN A 309 -1.75 7.99 18.58
N LEU A 310 -1.58 7.79 17.27
CA LEU A 310 -2.30 8.53 16.23
C LEU A 310 -3.81 8.37 16.39
N PHE A 311 -4.31 7.14 16.51
CA PHE A 311 -5.74 6.89 16.71
C PHE A 311 -6.29 7.60 17.94
N SER A 312 -5.54 7.58 19.05
CA SER A 312 -5.94 8.24 20.29
C SER A 312 -5.94 9.77 20.16
N ALA A 313 -4.95 10.34 19.47
CA ALA A 313 -4.87 11.76 19.21
C ALA A 313 -5.97 12.24 18.26
N THR A 314 -6.26 11.50 17.19
CA THR A 314 -7.39 11.78 16.30
C THR A 314 -8.72 11.75 17.05
N LYS A 315 -8.88 10.83 18.01
CA LYS A 315 -10.08 10.80 18.85
C LYS A 315 -10.22 12.06 19.71
N LYS A 316 -9.12 12.56 20.29
CA LYS A 316 -9.12 13.81 21.06
C LYS A 316 -9.46 15.03 20.19
N VAL A 317 -8.91 15.10 18.97
CA VAL A 317 -9.29 16.13 17.98
C VAL A 317 -10.79 16.07 17.67
N ALA A 318 -11.36 14.89 17.49
CA ALA A 318 -12.79 14.72 17.26
C ALA A 318 -13.66 15.11 18.47
N GLU A 319 -13.10 15.09 19.68
CA GLU A 319 -13.72 15.57 20.92
C GLU A 319 -13.52 17.09 21.13
N GLY A 320 -12.83 17.79 20.22
CA GLY A 320 -12.60 19.24 20.24
C GLY A 320 -11.26 19.67 20.83
N ASP A 321 -10.38 18.75 21.22
CA ASP A 321 -9.03 19.05 21.69
C ASP A 321 -8.05 19.07 20.50
N PHE A 322 -7.85 20.26 19.92
CA PHE A 322 -6.92 20.49 18.81
C PHE A 322 -5.48 20.78 19.26
N ASN A 323 -5.22 20.84 20.58
CA ASN A 323 -3.89 21.05 21.15
C ASN A 323 -3.11 19.74 21.35
N VAL A 324 -3.78 18.60 21.17
CA VAL A 324 -3.11 17.30 21.20
C VAL A 324 -2.00 17.22 20.17
N ARG A 325 -0.85 16.67 20.58
CA ARG A 325 0.27 16.35 19.69
C ARG A 325 0.66 14.89 19.83
N VAL A 326 1.07 14.31 18.72
CA VAL A 326 1.64 12.96 18.67
C VAL A 326 3.15 13.09 18.72
N ASP A 327 3.78 12.34 19.62
CA ASP A 327 5.24 12.28 19.76
C ASP A 327 5.82 11.41 18.64
N VAL A 328 6.77 11.95 17.89
CA VAL A 328 7.27 11.35 16.66
C VAL A 328 8.61 10.67 16.91
N THR A 329 8.58 9.36 17.11
CA THR A 329 9.80 8.54 17.28
C THR A 329 10.23 7.83 16.01
N SER A 330 9.37 7.76 15.00
CA SER A 330 9.64 7.03 13.75
C SER A 330 10.12 7.99 12.65
N THR A 331 11.02 7.52 11.79
CA THR A 331 11.54 8.29 10.64
C THR A 331 11.00 7.79 9.29
N ASP A 332 9.96 6.96 9.32
CA ASP A 332 9.28 6.38 8.15
C ASP A 332 7.96 7.11 7.82
N GLU A 333 7.12 6.51 6.97
CA GLU A 333 5.81 7.06 6.60
C GLU A 333 4.88 7.25 7.80
N VAL A 334 5.04 6.46 8.87
CA VAL A 334 4.25 6.62 10.10
C VAL A 334 4.69 7.88 10.86
N GLY A 335 5.99 8.18 10.86
CA GLY A 335 6.53 9.43 11.39
C GLY A 335 5.99 10.64 10.62
N SER A 336 6.07 10.60 9.29
CA SER A 336 5.53 11.65 8.41
C SER A 336 4.02 11.86 8.61
N LEU A 337 3.25 10.79 8.83
CA LEU A 337 1.83 10.90 9.14
C LEU A 337 1.58 11.60 10.48
N ALA A 338 2.43 11.38 11.49
CA ALA A 338 2.32 12.05 12.78
C ALA A 338 2.69 13.53 12.70
N ASP A 339 3.71 13.89 11.92
CA ASP A 339 4.05 15.30 11.64
C ASP A 339 2.90 16.03 10.94
N ASN A 340 2.36 15.43 9.87
CA ASN A 340 1.22 15.99 9.13
C ASN A 340 -0.02 16.13 10.02
N PHE A 341 -0.27 15.17 10.91
CA PHE A 341 -1.34 15.27 11.91
C PHE A 341 -1.13 16.47 12.84
N ASN A 342 0.10 16.67 13.36
CA ASN A 342 0.42 17.80 14.24
C ASN A 342 0.24 19.15 13.53
N LEU A 343 0.66 19.24 12.26
CA LEU A 343 0.46 20.43 11.42
C LEU A 343 -1.04 20.73 11.22
N MET A 344 -1.82 19.72 10.86
CA MET A 344 -3.26 19.86 10.67
C MET A 344 -3.95 20.32 11.96
N ALA A 345 -3.63 19.72 13.11
CA ALA A 345 -4.21 20.08 14.40
C ALA A 345 -3.90 21.54 14.80
N ALA A 346 -2.67 21.99 14.53
CA ALA A 346 -2.27 23.38 14.75
C ALA A 346 -3.03 24.35 13.83
N GLU A 347 -3.15 24.02 12.55
CA GLU A 347 -3.83 24.88 11.58
C GLU A 347 -5.34 24.99 11.86
N VAL A 348 -5.98 23.88 12.24
CA VAL A 348 -7.40 23.90 12.66
C VAL A 348 -7.60 24.77 13.89
N SER A 349 -6.71 24.67 14.89
CA SER A 349 -6.77 25.53 16.09
C SER A 349 -6.70 27.02 15.72
N ARG A 350 -5.72 27.36 14.87
CA ARG A 350 -5.50 28.73 14.39
C ARG A 350 -6.71 29.29 13.64
N LEU A 351 -7.31 28.49 12.76
CA LEU A 351 -8.50 28.90 12.01
C LEU A 351 -9.71 29.11 12.91
N LEU A 352 -9.93 28.23 13.90
CA LEU A 352 -11.03 28.38 14.86
C LEU A 352 -10.89 29.67 15.69
N GLU A 353 -9.68 29.99 16.16
CA GLU A 353 -9.42 31.26 16.86
C GLU A 353 -9.71 32.47 15.97
N GLN A 354 -9.27 32.44 14.71
CA GLN A 354 -9.55 33.52 13.75
C GLN A 354 -11.04 33.67 13.46
N THR A 355 -11.77 32.56 13.28
CA THR A 355 -13.22 32.60 13.05
C THR A 355 -13.97 33.11 14.28
N ALA A 356 -13.57 32.69 15.48
CA ALA A 356 -14.19 33.16 16.72
C ALA A 356 -13.98 34.67 16.92
N GLU A 357 -12.76 35.16 16.68
CA GLU A 357 -12.45 36.60 16.80
C GLU A 357 -13.19 37.42 15.74
N LYS A 358 -13.28 36.93 14.50
CA LYS A 358 -14.07 37.57 13.45
C LYS A 358 -15.56 37.65 13.83
N ALA A 359 -16.14 36.56 14.32
CA ALA A 359 -17.54 36.53 14.76
C ALA A 359 -17.79 37.50 15.93
N ARG A 360 -16.83 37.62 16.86
CA ARG A 360 -16.87 38.62 17.95
C ARG A 360 -16.91 40.04 17.40
N MET A 361 -16.00 40.38 16.48
CA MET A 361 -15.96 41.71 15.85
C MET A 361 -17.24 42.04 15.06
N GLU A 362 -17.77 41.08 14.29
CA GLU A 362 -19.04 41.24 13.56
C GLU A 362 -20.21 41.49 14.52
N SER A 363 -20.27 40.77 15.65
CA SER A 363 -21.29 40.99 16.68
C SER A 363 -21.18 42.37 17.34
N GLU A 364 -19.96 42.86 17.57
CA GLU A 364 -19.71 44.20 18.13
C GLU A 364 -20.13 45.31 17.14
N LEU A 365 -19.81 45.16 15.85
CA LEU A 365 -20.25 46.08 14.80
C LEU A 365 -21.78 46.11 14.64
N GLN A 366 -22.43 44.94 14.68
CA GLN A 366 -23.89 44.88 14.62
C GLN A 366 -24.55 45.59 15.81
N THR A 367 -23.94 45.51 16.99
CA THR A 367 -24.41 46.24 18.18
C THR A 367 -24.25 47.75 17.98
N ALA A 368 -23.12 48.21 17.45
CA ALA A 368 -22.89 49.62 17.13
C ALA A 368 -23.92 50.15 16.11
N LYS A 369 -24.23 49.37 15.06
CA LYS A 369 -25.27 49.70 14.09
C LYS A 369 -26.63 49.95 14.75
N THR A 370 -27.09 49.02 15.59
CA THR A 370 -28.39 49.14 16.28
C THR A 370 -28.44 50.38 17.18
N VAL A 371 -27.32 50.73 17.83
CA VAL A 371 -27.24 51.98 18.62
C VAL A 371 -27.31 53.21 17.71
N GLN A 372 -26.58 53.22 16.60
CA GLN A 372 -26.57 54.35 15.67
C GLN A 372 -27.94 54.62 15.04
N GLU A 373 -28.70 53.57 14.71
CA GLU A 373 -30.07 53.70 14.17
C GLU A 373 -30.99 54.50 15.11
N THR A 374 -30.74 54.49 16.42
CA THR A 374 -31.52 55.27 17.40
C THR A 374 -31.21 56.78 17.40
N LEU A 375 -30.16 57.21 16.69
CA LEU A 375 -29.73 58.62 16.65
C LEU A 375 -30.50 59.46 15.62
N PHE A 376 -31.20 58.82 14.69
CA PHE A 376 -31.97 59.47 13.64
C PHE A 376 -33.38 59.86 14.13
N PRO A 377 -33.97 60.97 13.66
CA PRO A 377 -35.35 61.34 13.98
C PRO A 377 -36.35 60.42 13.27
N ASP A 378 -37.63 60.56 13.61
CA ASP A 378 -38.70 59.97 12.82
C ASP A 378 -38.59 60.44 11.36
N ALA A 379 -38.60 59.49 10.42
CA ALA A 379 -38.41 59.75 8.99
C ALA A 379 -39.50 60.63 8.36
N ARG A 380 -40.63 60.85 9.05
CA ARG A 380 -41.72 61.73 8.63
C ARG A 380 -42.24 62.50 9.81
N ALA A 381 -42.42 63.82 9.64
CA ALA A 381 -43.04 64.67 10.65
C ALA A 381 -43.82 65.80 10.00
N LYS A 382 -44.81 66.32 10.75
CA LYS A 382 -45.49 67.56 10.44
C LYS A 382 -45.46 68.47 11.68
N ILE A 383 -44.82 69.62 11.56
CA ILE A 383 -44.60 70.57 12.66
C ILE A 383 -45.10 71.94 12.20
N GLY A 384 -46.29 72.33 12.68
CA GLY A 384 -46.96 73.55 12.23
C GLY A 384 -47.15 73.55 10.70
N PRO A 385 -46.69 74.59 9.98
CA PRO A 385 -46.77 74.66 8.52
C PRO A 385 -45.69 73.83 7.81
N LEU A 386 -44.73 73.19 8.50
CA LEU A 386 -43.70 72.39 7.86
C LEU A 386 -44.07 70.90 7.81
N SER A 387 -43.98 70.31 6.63
CA SER A 387 -43.96 68.86 6.42
C SER A 387 -42.53 68.41 6.11
N ILE A 388 -42.07 67.33 6.76
CA ILE A 388 -40.71 66.79 6.65
C ILE A 388 -40.78 65.31 6.28
N ALA A 389 -39.97 64.88 5.31
CA ALA A 389 -39.73 63.47 5.03
C ALA A 389 -38.26 63.21 4.68
N GLY A 390 -37.65 62.21 5.29
CA GLY A 390 -36.24 61.85 5.10
C GLY A 390 -36.01 60.41 4.68
N PHE A 391 -34.82 60.17 4.16
CA PHE A 391 -34.30 58.87 3.77
C PHE A 391 -32.84 58.75 4.18
N TYR A 392 -32.47 57.58 4.70
CA TYR A 392 -31.11 57.23 5.08
C TYR A 392 -30.83 55.78 4.68
N GLU A 393 -29.72 55.55 4.00
CA GLU A 393 -29.19 54.21 3.73
C GLU A 393 -27.65 54.23 3.90
N PRO A 394 -27.10 53.52 4.90
CA PRO A 394 -25.65 53.49 5.09
C PRO A 394 -24.93 52.62 4.05
N ALA A 395 -23.69 52.97 3.72
CA ALA A 395 -22.84 52.16 2.85
C ALA A 395 -22.19 50.95 3.55
N SER A 396 -22.10 50.99 4.88
CA SER A 396 -21.58 49.89 5.71
C SER A 396 -22.47 49.63 6.93
N GLU A 397 -22.02 48.82 7.88
CA GLU A 397 -22.77 48.55 9.11
C GLU A 397 -23.04 49.83 9.91
N CYS A 398 -22.12 50.80 9.87
CA CYS A 398 -22.27 52.10 10.51
C CYS A 398 -21.92 53.23 9.51
N GLY A 399 -22.65 54.34 9.58
CA GLY A 399 -22.47 55.47 8.67
C GLY A 399 -21.76 56.70 9.27
N GLY A 400 -21.21 57.55 8.42
CA GLY A 400 -20.76 58.91 8.72
C GLY A 400 -21.85 59.97 8.59
N ASP A 401 -22.93 59.67 7.88
CA ASP A 401 -24.04 60.61 7.71
C ASP A 401 -24.94 60.71 8.94
N TRP A 402 -25.44 61.92 9.20
CA TRP A 402 -26.45 62.17 10.22
C TRP A 402 -27.35 63.35 9.86
N TRP A 403 -28.65 63.20 10.12
CA TRP A 403 -29.61 64.28 9.98
C TRP A 403 -30.56 64.32 11.17
N HIS A 404 -31.10 65.51 11.45
CA HIS A 404 -32.03 65.71 12.55
C HIS A 404 -32.94 66.91 12.31
N TYR A 405 -34.03 66.98 13.06
CA TYR A 405 -34.84 68.18 13.19
C TYR A 405 -35.40 68.29 14.59
N CYS A 406 -35.63 69.53 15.02
CA CYS A 406 -36.18 69.81 16.35
C CYS A 406 -36.86 71.18 16.35
N GLN A 407 -37.82 71.37 17.25
CA GLN A 407 -38.48 72.66 17.46
C GLN A 407 -37.95 73.32 18.74
N VAL A 408 -37.52 74.58 18.63
CA VAL A 408 -37.07 75.42 19.74
C VAL A 408 -37.86 76.73 19.70
N GLY A 409 -38.84 76.85 20.58
CA GLY A 409 -39.80 77.96 20.53
C GLY A 409 -40.54 78.02 19.19
N GLU A 410 -40.43 79.15 18.51
CA GLU A 410 -41.07 79.43 17.21
C GLU A 410 -40.17 79.07 16.02
N LYS A 411 -39.05 78.37 16.24
CA LYS A 411 -38.10 77.98 15.19
C LYS A 411 -38.02 76.47 15.06
N ILE A 412 -37.94 75.98 13.83
CA ILE A 412 -37.62 74.58 13.52
C ILE A 412 -36.19 74.53 13.01
N PHE A 413 -35.32 73.81 13.71
CA PHE A 413 -33.96 73.56 13.28
C PHE A 413 -33.89 72.30 12.41
N LEU A 414 -33.11 72.39 11.34
CA LEU A 414 -32.91 71.35 10.33
C LEU A 414 -31.41 71.12 10.21
N TRP A 415 -30.99 69.87 10.41
CA TRP A 415 -29.60 69.48 10.60
C TRP A 415 -29.27 68.39 9.59
N ILE A 416 -28.15 68.53 8.89
CA ILE A 416 -27.57 67.46 8.08
C ILE A 416 -26.06 67.58 8.11
N GLY A 417 -25.37 66.46 8.12
CA GLY A 417 -23.93 66.47 7.94
C GLY A 417 -23.39 65.09 7.67
N ASP A 418 -22.16 65.08 7.18
CA ASP A 418 -21.42 63.90 6.79
C ASP A 418 -20.03 63.94 7.47
N ALA A 419 -19.75 62.93 8.29
CA ALA A 419 -18.46 62.75 8.92
C ALA A 419 -17.51 62.04 7.96
N THR A 420 -16.32 62.60 7.74
CA THR A 420 -15.36 62.06 6.76
C THR A 420 -15.07 60.58 6.95
N GLY A 421 -15.38 59.78 5.92
CA GLY A 421 -15.23 58.33 5.88
C GLY A 421 -16.49 57.60 6.38
N HIS A 422 -16.49 56.27 6.38
CA HIS A 422 -17.62 55.47 6.83
C HIS A 422 -17.20 54.46 7.91
N GLY A 423 -18.17 53.74 8.49
CA GLY A 423 -17.93 52.73 9.53
C GLY A 423 -17.90 53.29 10.94
N ALA A 424 -17.40 52.49 11.89
CA ALA A 424 -17.49 52.78 13.32
C ALA A 424 -16.87 54.14 13.75
N PRO A 425 -15.71 54.59 13.24
CA PRO A 425 -15.15 55.89 13.61
C PRO A 425 -16.04 57.08 13.24
N ALA A 426 -16.64 57.05 12.05
CA ALA A 426 -17.53 58.11 11.58
C ALA A 426 -18.85 58.13 12.38
N ALA A 427 -19.38 56.96 12.72
CA ALA A 427 -20.56 56.82 13.58
C ALA A 427 -20.38 57.35 15.02
N LEU A 428 -19.15 57.35 15.54
CA LEU A 428 -18.85 58.00 16.82
C LEU A 428 -18.93 59.53 16.72
N ILE A 429 -18.59 60.09 15.56
CA ILE A 429 -18.71 61.53 15.31
C ILE A 429 -20.18 61.94 15.18
N THR A 430 -21.00 61.14 14.49
CA THR A 430 -22.46 61.39 14.43
C THR A 430 -23.10 61.29 15.81
N SER A 431 -22.66 60.35 16.65
CA SER A 431 -23.07 60.26 18.07
C SER A 431 -22.70 61.53 18.86
N ALA A 432 -21.50 62.08 18.65
CA ALA A 432 -21.07 63.33 19.27
C ALA A 432 -21.89 64.53 18.78
N ALA A 433 -22.23 64.57 17.49
CA ALA A 433 -23.10 65.59 16.90
C ALA A 433 -24.51 65.52 17.51
N LYS A 434 -25.11 64.32 17.59
CA LYS A 434 -26.41 64.12 18.25
C LYS A 434 -26.38 64.52 19.72
N SER A 435 -25.35 64.12 20.46
CA SER A 435 -25.23 64.50 21.88
C SER A 435 -25.14 66.01 22.06
N ALA A 436 -24.37 66.71 21.22
CA ALA A 436 -24.28 68.16 21.26
C ALA A 436 -25.60 68.83 20.85
N SER A 437 -26.33 68.25 19.88
CA SER A 437 -27.63 68.78 19.45
C SER A 437 -28.63 68.81 20.60
N THR A 438 -28.68 67.77 21.47
CA THR A 438 -29.63 67.73 22.60
C THR A 438 -29.46 68.88 23.60
N ILE A 439 -28.25 69.45 23.68
CA ILE A 439 -27.96 70.63 24.51
C ILE A 439 -28.35 71.90 23.74
N ILE A 440 -27.94 72.00 22.47
CA ILE A 440 -28.24 73.15 21.62
C ILE A 440 -29.75 73.34 21.42
N GLU A 441 -30.51 72.25 21.34
CA GLU A 441 -31.98 72.20 21.28
C GLU A 441 -32.66 72.93 22.46
N ARG A 442 -31.93 73.16 23.56
CA ARG A 442 -32.42 73.88 24.74
C ARG A 442 -31.98 75.34 24.77
N LEU A 443 -31.16 75.74 23.79
CA LEU A 443 -30.59 77.08 23.66
C LEU A 443 -31.29 77.76 22.48
N ASP A 444 -32.01 78.86 22.71
CA ASP A 444 -32.55 79.69 21.63
C ASP A 444 -31.45 80.57 21.03
N ILE A 445 -30.54 79.93 20.29
CA ILE A 445 -29.37 80.54 19.67
C ILE A 445 -29.45 80.50 18.15
N SER A 446 -28.65 81.30 17.47
CA SER A 446 -28.62 81.33 16.00
C SER A 446 -27.89 80.11 15.40
N PRO A 447 -28.16 79.73 14.13
CA PRO A 447 -27.44 78.66 13.46
C PRO A 447 -25.91 78.79 13.49
N ALA A 448 -25.37 80.01 13.32
CA ALA A 448 -23.94 80.25 13.44
C ALA A 448 -23.40 79.86 14.83
N LYS A 449 -24.09 80.27 15.90
CA LYS A 449 -23.64 79.99 17.27
C LYS A 449 -23.78 78.52 17.64
N ALA A 450 -24.84 77.87 17.18
CA ALA A 450 -25.01 76.43 17.28
C ALA A 450 -23.88 75.67 16.55
N MET A 451 -23.48 76.13 15.37
CA MET A 451 -22.37 75.55 14.60
C MET A 451 -21.03 75.66 15.33
N GLU A 452 -20.75 76.79 16.01
CA GLU A 452 -19.54 76.93 16.85
C GLU A 452 -19.51 75.92 18.01
N LEU A 453 -20.66 75.67 18.66
CA LEU A 453 -20.77 74.70 19.75
C LEU A 453 -20.61 73.26 19.24
N LEU A 454 -21.24 72.93 18.11
CA LEU A 454 -21.04 71.66 17.42
C LEU A 454 -19.57 71.45 17.06
N ASN A 455 -18.93 72.44 16.43
CA ASN A 455 -17.52 72.38 16.03
C ASN A 455 -16.61 72.04 17.21
N ARG A 456 -16.83 72.69 18.36
CA ARG A 456 -16.07 72.39 19.58
C ARG A 456 -16.28 70.96 20.08
N SER A 457 -17.52 70.47 20.07
CA SER A 457 -17.83 69.08 20.45
C SER A 457 -17.11 68.08 19.53
N ILE A 458 -17.23 68.27 18.21
CA ILE A 458 -16.61 67.40 17.21
C ILE A 458 -15.08 67.46 17.31
N TYR A 459 -14.48 68.65 17.44
CA TYR A 459 -13.05 68.81 17.65
C TYR A 459 -12.58 68.14 18.94
N ASP A 460 -13.32 68.30 20.04
CA ASP A 460 -12.91 67.76 21.34
C ASP A 460 -12.97 66.22 21.37
N VAL A 461 -13.87 65.60 20.60
CA VAL A 461 -13.95 64.14 20.41
C VAL A 461 -12.90 63.64 19.41
N SER A 462 -12.74 64.28 18.26
CA SER A 462 -11.89 63.76 17.17
C SER A 462 -10.44 64.23 17.23
N LYS A 463 -10.15 65.29 18.02
CA LYS A 463 -8.87 66.03 18.04
C LYS A 463 -8.41 66.46 16.65
N GLY A 464 -9.36 66.80 15.77
CA GLY A 464 -9.12 67.22 14.39
C GLY A 464 -8.72 66.09 13.42
N ARG A 465 -8.83 64.83 13.85
CA ARG A 465 -8.51 63.66 12.99
C ARG A 465 -9.67 63.24 12.10
N ILE A 466 -10.90 63.45 12.57
CA ILE A 466 -12.12 63.23 11.80
C ILE A 466 -12.88 64.56 11.81
N MET A 467 -13.31 64.99 10.63
CA MET A 467 -14.04 66.23 10.42
C MET A 467 -15.44 65.90 9.92
N MET A 468 -16.36 66.85 10.02
CA MET A 468 -17.73 66.66 9.55
C MET A 468 -18.14 67.86 8.70
N THR A 469 -18.59 67.62 7.47
CA THR A 469 -19.31 68.65 6.71
C THR A 469 -20.69 68.79 7.36
N PHE A 470 -21.21 70.01 7.51
CA PHE A 470 -22.47 70.20 8.23
C PHE A 470 -23.27 71.37 7.68
N PHE A 471 -24.58 71.21 7.55
CA PHE A 471 -25.52 72.28 7.25
C PHE A 471 -26.57 72.37 8.34
N LEU A 472 -26.72 73.58 8.89
CA LEU A 472 -27.68 73.87 9.95
C LEU A 472 -28.55 75.05 9.53
N ALA A 473 -29.86 74.85 9.56
CA ALA A 473 -30.82 75.90 9.33
C ALA A 473 -31.83 76.01 10.46
N SER A 474 -32.35 77.21 10.69
CA SER A 474 -33.50 77.49 11.54
C SER A 474 -34.58 78.18 10.72
N PHE A 475 -35.75 77.55 10.61
CA PHE A 475 -36.93 78.11 9.96
C PHE A 475 -37.83 78.75 11.02
N ASP A 476 -38.11 80.05 10.86
CA ASP A 476 -39.00 80.80 11.72
C ASP A 476 -40.46 80.60 11.28
N LEU A 477 -41.28 80.04 12.18
CA LEU A 477 -42.66 79.64 11.92
C LEU A 477 -43.60 80.82 11.62
N GLN A 478 -43.25 82.03 12.08
CA GLN A 478 -44.10 83.21 11.94
C GLN A 478 -43.78 83.99 10.67
N THR A 479 -42.49 84.10 10.34
CA THR A 479 -42.02 84.92 9.22
C THR A 479 -41.77 84.11 7.95
N GLY A 480 -41.65 82.78 8.04
CA GLY A 480 -41.25 81.92 6.93
C GLY A 480 -39.79 82.12 6.49
N ARG A 481 -38.98 82.77 7.33
CA ARG A 481 -37.57 83.04 7.04
C ARG A 481 -36.71 81.86 7.47
N LEU A 482 -35.90 81.35 6.55
CA LEU A 482 -34.90 80.32 6.80
C LEU A 482 -33.53 80.97 6.99
N VAL A 483 -33.01 80.94 8.21
CA VAL A 483 -31.63 81.36 8.50
C VAL A 483 -30.75 80.12 8.47
N TYR A 484 -29.61 80.15 7.79
CA TYR A 484 -28.76 78.96 7.65
C TYR A 484 -27.27 79.27 7.73
N CYS A 485 -26.51 78.25 8.12
CA CYS A 485 -25.07 78.22 8.19
C CYS A 485 -24.57 76.93 7.52
N ASN A 486 -23.61 77.05 6.61
CA ASN A 486 -23.01 75.92 5.90
C ASN A 486 -21.54 75.77 6.31
N ALA A 487 -21.15 74.60 6.82
CA ALA A 487 -19.79 74.21 7.20
C ALA A 487 -19.21 73.23 6.17
N SER A 488 -18.99 73.71 4.94
CA SER A 488 -18.46 72.94 3.80
C SER A 488 -19.27 71.69 3.44
N HIS A 489 -20.59 71.75 3.63
CA HIS A 489 -21.55 70.74 3.22
C HIS A 489 -22.20 71.09 1.88
N GLU A 490 -22.75 70.07 1.25
CA GLU A 490 -23.47 70.09 0.00
C GLU A 490 -24.68 71.02 0.16
N ALA A 491 -24.75 72.04 -0.70
CA ALA A 491 -25.72 73.11 -0.55
C ALA A 491 -27.14 72.60 -0.84
N PRO A 492 -28.08 72.64 0.11
CA PRO A 492 -29.47 72.26 -0.13
C PRO A 492 -30.10 73.10 -1.24
N PHE A 493 -31.09 72.54 -1.93
CA PHE A 493 -31.83 73.23 -2.98
C PHE A 493 -33.19 73.71 -2.46
N LEU A 494 -33.41 75.02 -2.49
CA LEU A 494 -34.74 75.62 -2.39
C LEU A 494 -35.46 75.48 -3.74
N ILE A 495 -36.57 74.74 -3.72
CA ILE A 495 -37.47 74.50 -4.83
C ILE A 495 -38.62 75.48 -4.71
N LYS A 496 -38.60 76.53 -5.53
CA LYS A 496 -39.66 77.54 -5.52
C LYS A 496 -40.93 77.01 -6.16
N LYS A 497 -42.07 77.28 -5.52
CA LYS A 497 -43.38 76.98 -6.10
C LYS A 497 -43.54 77.71 -7.44
N SER A 498 -44.00 76.99 -8.44
CA SER A 498 -44.27 77.49 -9.78
C SER A 498 -45.61 76.92 -10.27
N ASP A 499 -46.44 77.76 -10.89
CA ASP A 499 -47.67 77.29 -11.56
C ASP A 499 -47.36 76.63 -12.92
N ASP A 500 -46.18 76.89 -13.48
CA ASP A 500 -45.63 76.21 -14.65
C ASP A 500 -44.81 74.98 -14.26
N ALA A 501 -44.55 74.09 -15.24
CA ALA A 501 -43.64 72.96 -15.05
C ALA A 501 -42.27 73.41 -14.50
N LEU A 502 -41.85 72.77 -13.39
CA LEU A 502 -40.61 73.05 -12.67
C LEU A 502 -39.38 72.96 -13.59
N LYS A 503 -38.53 73.99 -13.59
CA LYS A 503 -37.29 74.07 -14.39
C LYS A 503 -36.08 74.29 -13.48
N LYS A 504 -34.88 74.09 -14.03
CA LYS A 504 -33.62 74.32 -13.29
C LYS A 504 -33.50 75.72 -12.66
N LYS A 505 -34.08 76.75 -13.29
CA LYS A 505 -34.08 78.14 -12.75
C LYS A 505 -34.87 78.30 -11.45
N ASP A 506 -35.78 77.37 -11.16
CA ASP A 506 -36.67 77.40 -9.99
C ASP A 506 -36.02 76.67 -8.80
N LEU A 507 -34.83 76.10 -9.01
CA LEU A 507 -33.96 75.54 -7.97
C LEU A 507 -32.92 76.59 -7.60
N VAL A 508 -32.92 77.02 -6.33
CA VAL A 508 -31.93 77.95 -5.77
C VAL A 508 -31.05 77.17 -4.80
N ALA A 509 -29.76 77.04 -5.12
CA ALA A 509 -28.79 76.45 -4.20
C ALA A 509 -28.53 77.39 -3.02
N LEU A 510 -28.54 76.88 -1.80
CA LEU A 510 -28.28 77.64 -0.57
C LEU A 510 -26.78 77.72 -0.26
N ASN A 511 -26.01 78.39 -1.13
CA ASN A 511 -24.54 78.42 -1.11
C ASN A 511 -23.92 79.81 -0.89
N GLU A 512 -24.68 80.76 -0.33
CA GLU A 512 -24.19 82.15 -0.13
C GLU A 512 -23.08 82.25 0.92
N VAL A 513 -23.04 81.32 1.89
CA VAL A 513 -21.99 81.22 2.91
C VAL A 513 -21.35 79.84 2.82
N ASN A 514 -20.03 79.78 3.02
CA ASN A 514 -19.30 78.52 3.10
C ASN A 514 -18.19 78.62 4.14
N ASN A 515 -18.39 77.97 5.28
CA ASN A 515 -17.50 77.99 6.43
C ASN A 515 -16.64 76.70 6.49
N PRO A 516 -15.56 76.67 7.30
CA PRO A 516 -14.75 75.47 7.52
C PRO A 516 -15.55 74.29 8.08
N ARG A 517 -15.12 73.05 7.76
CA ARG A 517 -15.72 71.82 8.30
C ARG A 517 -15.66 71.81 9.83
N LEU A 518 -16.63 71.15 10.45
CA LEU A 518 -16.59 70.90 11.90
C LEU A 518 -15.38 70.03 12.24
N GLY A 519 -14.72 70.34 13.36
CA GLY A 519 -13.54 69.63 13.82
C GLY A 519 -12.23 70.06 13.13
N GLN A 520 -12.26 70.98 12.15
CA GLN A 520 -11.03 71.43 11.48
C GLN A 520 -10.14 72.28 12.41
N SER A 521 -10.73 73.18 13.17
CA SER A 521 -10.06 73.99 14.20
C SER A 521 -11.01 74.22 15.36
N ARG A 522 -10.50 74.20 16.60
CA ARG A 522 -11.33 74.26 17.80
C ARG A 522 -12.12 75.57 17.95
N GLU A 523 -11.55 76.67 17.49
CA GLU A 523 -12.10 78.03 17.66
C GLU A 523 -12.57 78.65 16.34
N SER A 524 -13.01 77.83 15.38
CA SER A 524 -13.62 78.31 14.13
C SER A 524 -14.87 79.14 14.43
N LEU A 525 -14.99 80.28 13.74
CA LEU A 525 -16.19 81.11 13.71
C LEU A 525 -16.99 80.80 12.44
N TYR A 526 -18.31 81.01 12.51
CA TYR A 526 -19.24 80.64 11.46
C TYR A 526 -20.12 81.81 11.06
N GLU A 527 -20.22 82.06 9.77
CA GLU A 527 -21.14 83.05 9.17
C GLU A 527 -22.47 82.39 8.79
N GLN A 528 -23.55 83.16 8.89
CA GLN A 528 -24.89 82.74 8.50
C GLN A 528 -25.53 83.74 7.55
N THR A 529 -26.42 83.28 6.68
CA THR A 529 -27.28 84.11 5.84
C THR A 529 -28.74 83.71 6.04
N SER A 530 -29.65 84.31 5.29
CA SER A 530 -31.07 83.97 5.36
C SER A 530 -31.78 84.14 4.03
N ILE A 531 -32.79 83.30 3.80
CA ILE A 531 -33.65 83.35 2.62
C ILE A 531 -35.12 83.23 3.02
N GLN A 532 -36.02 83.79 2.22
CA GLN A 532 -37.45 83.62 2.40
C GLN A 532 -37.90 82.30 1.78
N VAL A 533 -38.62 81.48 2.56
CA VAL A 533 -39.24 80.23 2.09
C VAL A 533 -40.76 80.43 2.13
N SER A 534 -41.34 80.62 0.95
CA SER A 534 -42.76 80.99 0.83
C SER A 534 -43.66 79.77 0.96
N PRO A 535 -44.96 79.94 1.30
CA PRO A 535 -45.91 78.83 1.28
C PRO A 535 -45.94 78.12 -0.08
N GLY A 536 -45.75 76.80 -0.03
CA GLY A 536 -45.64 75.87 -1.14
C GLY A 536 -44.20 75.59 -1.61
N ASP A 537 -43.21 76.36 -1.17
CA ASP A 537 -41.80 76.08 -1.44
C ASP A 537 -41.34 74.85 -0.66
N ALA A 538 -40.36 74.14 -1.22
CA ALA A 538 -39.69 73.01 -0.56
C ALA A 538 -38.18 73.20 -0.53
N VAL A 539 -37.50 72.61 0.46
CA VAL A 539 -36.05 72.59 0.58
C VAL A 539 -35.58 71.14 0.60
N PHE A 540 -34.65 70.79 -0.27
CA PHE A 540 -34.07 69.46 -0.41
C PHE A 540 -32.64 69.45 0.15
N PHE A 541 -32.44 68.80 1.28
CA PHE A 541 -31.15 68.61 1.95
C PHE A 541 -30.58 67.26 1.55
N TYR A 542 -29.28 67.16 1.27
CA TYR A 542 -28.67 65.91 0.81
C TYR A 542 -27.17 65.87 1.10
N THR A 543 -26.61 64.67 1.15
CA THR A 543 -25.17 64.39 1.28
C THR A 543 -24.55 64.01 -0.08
N ASP A 544 -23.23 64.08 -0.19
CA ASP A 544 -22.47 63.79 -1.41
C ASP A 544 -22.60 62.34 -1.89
N GLY A 545 -22.97 61.42 -0.99
CA GLY A 545 -23.31 60.06 -1.39
C GLY A 545 -24.45 59.94 -2.40
N ILE A 546 -25.30 60.97 -2.58
CA ILE A 546 -26.33 61.02 -3.63
C ILE A 546 -25.75 61.14 -5.06
N PRO A 547 -25.02 62.22 -5.43
CA PRO A 547 -24.41 62.31 -6.75
C PRO A 547 -23.39 61.18 -7.00
N ASP A 548 -22.81 60.61 -5.94
CA ASP A 548 -21.79 59.57 -6.03
C ASP A 548 -22.34 58.14 -6.17
N ILE A 549 -23.67 57.95 -6.14
CA ILE A 549 -24.30 56.64 -6.37
C ILE A 549 -23.82 56.03 -7.68
N GLN A 550 -23.26 54.83 -7.61
CA GLN A 550 -22.74 54.13 -8.77
C GLN A 550 -23.72 53.08 -9.30
N ASN A 551 -23.68 52.87 -10.61
CA ASN A 551 -24.30 51.71 -11.26
C ASN A 551 -23.30 50.53 -11.31
N PRO A 552 -23.70 49.31 -11.77
CA PRO A 552 -22.80 48.17 -11.88
C PRO A 552 -21.56 48.41 -12.78
N GLY A 553 -21.64 49.39 -13.68
CA GLY A 553 -20.52 49.85 -14.50
C GLY A 553 -19.57 50.83 -13.80
N LYS A 554 -19.76 51.09 -12.49
CA LYS A 554 -19.00 52.07 -11.68
C LYS A 554 -19.10 53.52 -12.15
N ASN A 555 -20.15 53.86 -12.89
CA ASN A 555 -20.40 55.24 -13.28
C ASN A 555 -21.26 55.92 -12.20
N ALA A 556 -20.75 57.02 -11.63
CA ALA A 556 -21.50 57.86 -10.70
C ALA A 556 -22.74 58.45 -11.37
N TRP A 557 -23.78 58.71 -10.58
CA TRP A 557 -25.04 59.28 -11.06
C TRP A 557 -24.83 60.70 -11.57
N GLY A 558 -24.03 61.46 -10.84
CA GLY A 558 -23.54 62.78 -11.20
C GLY A 558 -24.59 63.88 -11.06
N GLU A 559 -24.11 65.11 -10.94
CA GLU A 559 -24.93 66.30 -10.67
C GLU A 559 -26.06 66.49 -11.69
N ARG A 560 -25.79 66.21 -12.97
CA ARG A 560 -26.79 66.43 -14.04
C ARG A 560 -28.02 65.54 -13.90
N GLU A 561 -27.82 64.25 -13.60
CA GLU A 561 -28.95 63.31 -13.44
C GLU A 561 -29.63 63.50 -12.09
N PHE A 562 -28.86 63.79 -11.04
CA PHE A 562 -29.38 64.22 -9.74
C PHE A 562 -30.38 65.39 -9.87
N ILE A 563 -30.00 66.48 -10.53
CA ILE A 563 -30.88 67.65 -10.70
C ILE A 563 -32.14 67.31 -11.51
N LYS A 564 -32.03 66.47 -12.55
CA LYS A 564 -33.21 66.02 -13.31
C LYS A 564 -34.15 65.19 -12.44
N ALA A 565 -33.60 64.31 -11.61
CA ALA A 565 -34.39 63.50 -10.68
C ALA A 565 -35.06 64.38 -9.63
N LEU A 566 -34.37 65.39 -9.11
CA LEU A 566 -34.92 66.36 -8.17
C LEU A 566 -36.12 67.12 -8.75
N ILE A 567 -36.00 67.60 -10.00
CA ILE A 567 -37.09 68.26 -10.73
C ILE A 567 -38.26 67.29 -10.93
N THR A 568 -37.97 66.05 -11.33
CA THR A 568 -38.99 65.03 -11.61
C THR A 568 -39.75 64.61 -10.35
N ALA A 569 -39.03 64.41 -9.25
CA ALA A 569 -39.59 64.01 -7.96
C ALA A 569 -40.55 65.07 -7.41
N ASN A 570 -40.22 66.35 -7.61
CA ASN A 570 -41.03 67.48 -7.16
C ASN A 570 -41.98 68.02 -8.24
N LYS A 571 -42.19 67.27 -9.32
CA LYS A 571 -43.17 67.64 -10.35
C LYS A 571 -44.56 67.70 -9.72
N ASP A 572 -45.27 68.80 -9.99
CA ASP A 572 -46.60 69.11 -9.47
C ASP A 572 -46.64 69.35 -7.94
N PHE A 573 -45.47 69.61 -7.32
CA PHE A 573 -45.33 69.92 -5.89
C PHE A 573 -46.08 68.95 -4.96
N PRO A 574 -45.73 67.65 -5.00
CA PRO A 574 -46.48 66.61 -4.30
C PRO A 574 -46.27 66.72 -2.78
N SER A 575 -46.79 65.75 -2.02
CA SER A 575 -46.44 65.63 -0.60
C SER A 575 -44.95 65.34 -0.46
N VAL A 576 -44.35 65.69 0.69
CA VAL A 576 -42.94 65.38 0.96
C VAL A 576 -42.65 63.88 0.92
N ALA A 577 -43.62 63.03 1.32
CA ALA A 577 -43.50 61.58 1.26
C ALA A 577 -43.41 61.08 -0.20
N ASP A 578 -44.29 61.58 -1.07
CA ASP A 578 -44.28 61.22 -2.50
C ASP A 578 -43.01 61.74 -3.20
N SER A 579 -42.53 62.94 -2.83
CA SER A 579 -41.28 63.49 -3.35
C SER A 579 -40.09 62.60 -3.02
N VAL A 580 -39.98 62.18 -1.75
CA VAL A 580 -38.94 61.23 -1.32
C VAL A 580 -39.07 59.91 -2.08
N GLU A 581 -40.25 59.31 -2.16
CA GLU A 581 -40.46 58.02 -2.85
C GLU A 581 -40.11 58.07 -4.34
N ARG A 582 -40.51 59.15 -5.03
CA ARG A 582 -40.17 59.37 -6.45
C ARG A 582 -38.66 59.55 -6.65
N PHE A 583 -38.00 60.25 -5.72
CA PHE A 583 -36.56 60.45 -5.77
C PHE A 583 -35.80 59.15 -5.49
N VAL A 584 -36.24 58.35 -4.49
CA VAL A 584 -35.70 57.02 -4.21
C VAL A 584 -35.80 56.12 -5.44
N THR A 585 -36.98 56.07 -6.05
CA THR A 585 -37.20 55.28 -7.27
C THR A 585 -36.23 55.69 -8.39
N SER A 586 -35.93 56.99 -8.51
CA SER A 586 -35.06 57.52 -9.55
C SER A 586 -33.60 57.09 -9.37
N PHE A 587 -33.03 57.21 -8.16
CA PHE A 587 -31.65 56.80 -7.95
C PHE A 587 -31.50 55.28 -7.90
N GLN A 588 -32.50 54.53 -7.39
CA GLN A 588 -32.46 53.07 -7.37
C GLN A 588 -32.45 52.50 -8.80
N ALA A 589 -33.16 53.13 -9.74
CA ALA A 589 -33.11 52.76 -11.16
C ALA A 589 -31.72 52.92 -11.79
N HIS A 590 -30.92 53.89 -11.32
CA HIS A 590 -29.51 54.02 -11.71
C HIS A 590 -28.61 53.01 -10.99
N ARG A 591 -28.78 52.85 -9.67
CA ARG A 591 -27.97 51.97 -8.82
C ARG A 591 -28.05 50.49 -9.21
N GLN A 592 -29.25 50.00 -9.55
CA GLN A 592 -29.48 48.61 -9.98
C GLN A 592 -28.90 47.55 -9.02
N GLY A 593 -28.97 47.81 -7.70
CA GLY A 593 -28.46 46.92 -6.66
C GLY A 593 -26.93 46.93 -6.49
N ALA A 594 -26.19 47.82 -7.15
CA ALA A 594 -24.78 48.05 -6.85
C ALA A 594 -24.59 48.48 -5.38
N PRO A 595 -23.51 48.06 -4.70
CA PRO A 595 -23.23 48.51 -3.34
C PRO A 595 -23.03 50.03 -3.31
N LEU A 596 -23.42 50.66 -2.21
CA LEU A 596 -23.13 52.07 -1.98
C LEU A 596 -21.64 52.23 -1.71
N VAL A 597 -21.07 53.32 -2.23
CA VAL A 597 -19.67 53.71 -1.98
C VAL A 597 -19.58 54.64 -0.78
N ASP A 598 -20.63 55.46 -0.57
CA ASP A 598 -20.80 56.33 0.57
C ASP A 598 -22.26 56.31 1.06
N ASP A 599 -22.50 56.81 2.26
CA ASP A 599 -23.83 56.87 2.85
C ASP A 599 -24.76 57.74 2.04
N VAL A 600 -26.03 57.33 1.95
CA VAL A 600 -27.04 58.08 1.22
C VAL A 600 -28.03 58.69 2.20
N THR A 601 -27.93 60.01 2.40
CA THR A 601 -28.86 60.76 3.26
C THR A 601 -29.45 61.95 2.55
N PHE A 602 -30.77 62.09 2.64
CA PHE A 602 -31.45 63.32 2.23
C PHE A 602 -32.78 63.47 2.95
N PHE A 603 -33.26 64.70 3.05
CA PHE A 603 -34.63 64.97 3.47
C PHE A 603 -35.22 66.20 2.79
N VAL A 604 -36.55 66.20 2.71
CA VAL A 604 -37.34 67.25 2.08
C VAL A 604 -38.18 67.93 3.14
N VAL A 605 -38.12 69.26 3.16
CA VAL A 605 -38.95 70.09 4.02
C VAL A 605 -39.82 70.96 3.14
N LYS A 606 -41.14 70.93 3.33
CA LYS A 606 -42.09 71.76 2.58
C LYS A 606 -42.83 72.68 3.52
N ASN A 607 -42.90 73.96 3.17
CA ASN A 607 -43.78 74.91 3.84
C ASN A 607 -45.18 74.78 3.23
N ASP A 608 -46.12 74.15 3.91
CA ASP A 608 -47.50 73.98 3.42
C ASP A 608 -48.35 75.25 3.59
N GLY A 609 -47.84 76.27 4.29
CA GLY A 609 -48.63 77.42 4.74
C GLY A 609 -49.39 77.13 6.04
N ILE A 610 -49.93 78.18 6.65
CA ILE A 610 -50.76 78.10 7.86
C ILE A 610 -52.20 77.74 7.49
#